data_AF-A0AAW0AEP2-F1
#
_entry.id   AF-A0AAW0AEP2-F1
#
_cell.length_a   1.000
_cell.length_b   1.000
_cell.length_c   1.000
_cell.angle_alpha   90.00
_cell.angle_beta   90.00
_cell.angle_gamma   90.00
#
_symmetry.space_group_name_H-M   'P 1'
#
loop_
_entity.id
_entity.type
_entity.pdbx_description
1 polymer ?
#
loop_
_entity_poly.entity_id
_entity_poly.type
_entity_poly.pdbx_seq_one_letter_code
_entity_poly.pdbx_strand_id
1 'polypeptide(L)'
;MPRLLPRFVTRYRVGYQPTLPYRWPGTTPLAFLIMLTATILFILVNIPLSAYETVQEFTYFPNASAPAPPLSGLVPPSLRPSTDKFSPQHLDVGQSFRLNNSALLYTIVSAFDSVENGRPVTSFPYSNNPFSNGCDVKNISAGVQLSVAQAADRFQYYDYSVSGFITCTSPTLFEMGWNFDGGRLDTGISPSLLDDFGQDLLLKMTNISVLGSHVDFTANFTGQAYIRVTARPCCDCTPDLTPDALKQDQLHLAQEPCRSKPSRFIGLTGQATNTTAQFQPWGFIWSIANTSSFFAGADPRTRQGYIGTNDLSVLDKPLQNIMQIIYQVARRDLGVIYNNQIFGSADMFNQSIVPVDIPDNVIGVDNTPFGKIGLSMATSIRATTTNETMMDEWRKSLTLMTETDRVPVLEYLRPVPRRKALGSAIVSVFVATFTMLSAVWTVFHIIAGAFVRDKGSFSL
;
A
#
# COMPACT_ATOMS: atom_id res chain seq x y z
N MET A 1 -5.79 103.30 2.27
CA MET A 1 -6.74 102.70 3.23
C MET A 1 -6.02 101.61 4.00
N PRO A 2 -5.78 101.78 5.32
CA PRO A 2 -5.20 100.76 6.17
C PRO A 2 -6.29 100.01 6.95
N ARG A 3 -6.18 98.68 7.07
CA ARG A 3 -6.79 97.91 8.17
C ARG A 3 -5.72 97.00 8.76
N LEU A 4 -5.11 97.51 9.83
CA LEU A 4 -4.23 96.78 10.73
C LEU A 4 -5.09 95.81 11.55
N LEU A 5 -4.78 94.51 11.48
CA LEU A 5 -5.24 93.51 12.44
C LEU A 5 -4.08 93.18 13.41
N PRO A 6 -4.35 93.04 14.72
CA PRO A 6 -3.31 92.82 15.72
C PRO A 6 -2.87 91.35 15.74
N ARG A 7 -1.55 91.13 15.63
CA ARG A 7 -0.88 89.87 15.99
C ARG A 7 -0.96 89.68 17.51
N PHE A 8 -1.87 88.84 17.98
CA PHE A 8 -1.80 88.26 19.31
C PHE A 8 -0.74 87.16 19.31
N VAL A 9 0.46 87.47 19.80
CA VAL A 9 1.46 86.46 20.17
C VAL A 9 1.21 86.11 21.63
N THR A 10 0.30 85.16 21.88
CA THR A 10 0.18 84.51 23.18
C THR A 10 1.41 83.62 23.40
N ARG A 11 2.40 84.15 24.13
CA ARG A 11 3.46 83.34 24.72
C ARG A 11 2.84 82.43 25.79
N TYR A 12 2.45 81.22 25.41
CA TYR A 12 2.27 80.14 26.37
C TYR A 12 3.64 79.81 26.97
N ARG A 13 3.96 80.39 28.13
CA ARG A 13 4.99 79.83 29.01
C ARG A 13 4.39 78.55 29.59
N VAL A 14 4.74 77.41 29.00
CA VAL A 14 4.55 76.12 29.66
C VAL A 14 5.46 76.14 30.88
N GLY A 15 4.91 76.54 32.03
CA GLY A 15 5.58 76.46 33.32
C GLY A 15 5.69 75.00 33.73
N TYR A 16 6.62 74.27 33.14
CA TYR A 16 7.08 73.00 33.71
C TYR A 16 7.77 73.35 35.03
N GLN A 17 7.05 73.21 36.15
CA GLN A 17 7.72 73.07 37.43
C GLN A 17 8.61 71.82 37.32
N PRO A 18 9.93 71.94 37.51
CA PRO A 18 10.81 70.78 37.48
C PRO A 18 10.30 69.80 38.55
N THR A 19 9.76 68.68 38.09
CA THR A 19 9.33 67.59 38.96
C THR A 19 10.51 67.22 39.84
N LEU A 20 10.29 67.27 41.16
CA LEU A 20 11.28 66.92 42.19
C LEU A 20 12.07 65.65 41.80
N PRO A 21 13.39 65.61 42.03
CA PRO A 21 14.19 64.44 41.73
C PRO A 21 13.57 63.19 42.36
N TYR A 22 13.42 62.17 41.53
CA TYR A 22 12.73 60.92 41.84
C TYR A 22 13.15 60.38 43.22
N ARG A 23 12.20 60.33 44.17
CA ARG A 23 12.45 60.16 45.61
C ARG A 23 13.08 58.82 46.03
N TRP A 24 13.23 57.88 45.09
CA TRP A 24 13.63 56.50 45.37
C TRP A 24 14.91 56.13 44.61
N PRO A 25 16.09 56.66 45.01
CA PRO A 25 17.35 56.49 44.28
C PRO A 25 17.78 55.03 44.09
N GLY A 26 17.31 54.11 44.96
CA GLY A 26 17.62 52.67 44.84
C GLY A 26 16.71 51.87 43.91
N THR A 27 15.58 52.43 43.47
CA THR A 27 14.61 51.67 42.65
C THR A 27 15.02 51.58 41.18
N THR A 28 15.70 52.60 40.65
CA THR A 28 16.20 52.62 39.28
C THR A 28 17.23 51.52 39.00
N PRO A 29 18.30 51.32 39.81
CA PRO A 29 19.25 50.24 39.57
C PRO A 29 18.62 48.85 39.77
N LEU A 30 17.69 48.70 40.73
CA LEU A 30 16.96 47.45 40.93
C LEU A 30 16.08 47.11 39.72
N ALA A 31 15.31 48.09 39.22
CA ALA A 31 14.47 47.91 38.04
C ALA A 31 15.33 47.56 36.81
N PHE A 32 16.51 48.18 36.67
CA PHE A 32 17.45 47.84 35.60
C PHE A 32 17.95 46.39 35.70
N LEU A 33 18.35 45.93 36.89
CA LEU A 33 18.77 44.53 37.09
C LEU A 33 17.64 43.53 36.82
N ILE A 34 16.41 43.83 37.26
CA ILE A 34 15.23 42.99 37.00
C ILE A 34 14.95 42.94 35.49
N MET A 35 14.98 44.08 34.80
CA MET A 35 14.76 44.13 33.36
C MET A 35 15.86 43.41 32.59
N LEU A 36 17.13 43.53 33.01
CA LEU A 36 18.27 42.83 32.40
C LEU A 36 18.14 41.32 32.56
N THR A 37 17.85 40.84 33.77
CA THR A 37 17.65 39.42 34.06
C THR A 37 16.44 38.85 33.32
N ALA A 38 15.32 39.58 33.30
CA ALA A 38 14.14 39.22 32.50
C ALA A 38 14.47 39.17 31.00
N THR A 39 15.26 40.12 30.48
CA THR A 39 15.70 40.12 29.08
C THR A 39 16.49 38.86 28.75
N ILE A 40 17.49 38.50 29.56
CA ILE A 40 18.29 37.29 29.37
C ILE A 40 17.40 36.04 29.41
N LEU A 41 16.48 35.97 30.38
CA LEU A 41 15.54 34.86 30.52
C LEU A 41 14.63 34.75 29.29
N PHE A 42 14.05 35.86 28.82
CA PHE A 42 13.20 35.86 27.64
C PHE A 42 13.97 35.53 26.37
N ILE A 43 15.23 35.94 26.22
CA ILE A 43 16.08 35.49 25.10
C ILE A 43 16.24 33.97 25.14
N LEU A 44 16.60 33.40 26.30
CA LEU A 44 16.77 31.95 26.45
C LEU A 44 15.50 31.17 26.16
N VAL A 45 14.33 31.69 26.56
CA VAL A 45 13.03 31.09 26.26
C VAL A 45 12.67 31.26 24.78
N ASN A 46 12.92 32.43 24.19
CA ASN A 46 12.51 32.71 22.82
C ASN A 46 13.39 32.05 21.75
N ILE A 47 14.63 31.66 22.06
CA ILE A 47 15.49 30.91 21.12
C ILE A 47 14.81 29.62 20.64
N PRO A 48 14.44 28.65 21.50
CA PRO A 48 13.79 27.42 21.05
C PRO A 48 12.40 27.64 20.44
N LEU A 49 11.69 28.69 20.83
CA LEU A 49 10.34 28.99 20.32
C LEU A 49 10.33 29.71 18.96
N SER A 50 11.28 30.61 18.71
CA SER A 50 11.24 31.51 17.55
C SER A 50 12.29 31.20 16.48
N ALA A 51 13.43 30.59 16.87
CA ALA A 51 14.53 30.32 15.95
C ALA A 51 14.28 29.13 15.00
N TYR A 52 13.21 28.37 15.23
CA TYR A 52 12.82 27.24 14.40
C TYR A 52 11.53 27.57 13.62
N GLU A 53 11.45 27.05 12.42
CA GLU A 53 10.24 26.98 11.61
C GLU A 53 9.89 25.52 11.35
N THR A 54 8.60 25.22 11.26
CA THR A 54 8.13 23.89 10.87
C THR A 54 8.12 23.81 9.35
N VAL A 55 8.96 22.93 8.80
CA VAL A 55 8.99 22.64 7.37
C VAL A 55 8.40 21.25 7.14
N GLN A 56 7.60 21.09 6.11
CA GLN A 56 7.11 19.77 5.72
C GLN A 56 8.24 19.02 5.03
N GLU A 57 8.62 17.86 5.58
CA GLU A 57 9.57 16.92 4.96
C GLU A 57 8.83 15.63 4.61
N PHE A 58 9.18 15.02 3.48
CA PHE A 58 8.71 13.69 3.15
C PHE A 58 9.46 12.63 3.97
N THR A 59 8.73 11.68 4.52
CA THR A 59 9.30 10.48 5.14
C THR A 59 8.58 9.24 4.65
N TYR A 60 9.34 8.14 4.52
CA TYR A 60 8.80 6.80 4.28
C TYR A 60 8.58 6.03 5.59
N PHE A 61 8.99 6.61 6.72
CA PHE A 61 8.90 6.02 8.05
C PHE A 61 8.05 6.93 8.95
N PRO A 62 6.73 6.79 8.95
CA PRO A 62 5.86 7.63 9.78
C PRO A 62 5.78 7.16 11.23
N ASN A 63 6.47 6.08 11.60
CA ASN A 63 6.71 5.76 13.01
C ASN A 63 8.02 6.39 13.53
N ALA A 64 8.87 6.93 12.64
CA ALA A 64 10.11 7.57 13.04
C ALA A 64 9.81 8.97 13.60
N SER A 65 10.06 9.18 14.88
CA SER A 65 9.96 10.50 15.51
C SER A 65 10.93 11.48 14.86
N ALA A 66 10.49 12.71 14.67
CA ALA A 66 11.40 13.77 14.23
C ALA A 66 12.49 13.97 15.29
N PRO A 67 13.75 14.18 14.88
CA PRO A 67 14.80 14.51 15.83
C PRO A 67 14.41 15.78 16.59
N ALA A 68 14.44 15.71 17.92
CA ALA A 68 14.08 16.84 18.75
C ALA A 68 15.06 18.00 18.49
N PRO A 69 14.58 19.24 18.34
CA PRO A 69 15.47 20.36 18.08
C PRO A 69 16.44 20.53 19.28
N PRO A 70 17.69 20.95 19.02
CA PRO A 70 18.63 21.16 20.10
C PRO A 70 18.05 22.20 21.07
N LEU A 71 18.15 21.89 22.38
CA LEU A 71 17.57 22.65 23.50
C LEU A 71 16.06 22.46 23.74
N SER A 72 15.37 21.58 23.01
CA SER A 72 13.97 21.20 23.33
C SER A 72 13.79 20.69 24.77
N GLY A 73 14.84 20.14 25.37
CA GLY A 73 14.89 19.75 26.78
C GLY A 73 14.63 20.89 27.78
N LEU A 74 14.95 22.14 27.42
CA LEU A 74 14.74 23.31 28.28
C LEU A 74 13.27 23.77 28.32
N VAL A 75 12.48 23.40 27.30
CA VAL A 75 11.06 23.73 27.25
C VAL A 75 10.29 22.66 28.03
N PRO A 76 9.47 23.03 29.04
CA PRO A 76 8.62 22.09 29.75
C PRO A 76 7.75 21.28 28.78
N PRO A 77 7.53 19.97 29.01
CA PRO A 77 6.72 19.14 28.11
C PRO A 77 5.32 19.70 27.80
N SER A 78 4.73 20.47 28.73
CA SER A 78 3.44 21.14 28.56
C SER A 78 3.44 22.30 27.55
N LEU A 79 4.61 22.87 27.28
CA LEU A 79 4.81 23.97 26.32
C LEU A 79 5.46 23.49 25.02
N ARG A 80 5.83 22.21 24.92
CA ARG A 80 6.32 21.66 23.66
C ARG A 80 5.12 21.57 22.72
N PRO A 81 5.24 22.06 21.47
CA PRO A 81 4.26 21.70 20.47
C PRO A 81 4.16 20.18 20.48
N SER A 82 2.93 19.66 20.58
CA SER A 82 2.69 18.25 20.31
C SER A 82 3.40 17.98 18.99
N THR A 83 4.32 17.03 18.95
CA THR A 83 4.88 16.58 17.67
C THR A 83 3.67 16.06 16.91
N ASP A 84 3.12 16.92 16.03
CA ASP A 84 1.84 16.68 15.42
C ASP A 84 1.89 15.30 14.77
N LYS A 85 0.85 14.52 15.05
CA LYS A 85 0.65 13.23 14.42
C LYS A 85 0.72 13.46 12.92
N PHE A 86 1.44 12.59 12.21
CA PHE A 86 1.57 12.62 10.76
C PHE A 86 0.23 12.91 10.11
N SER A 87 0.21 13.87 9.18
CA SER A 87 -1.00 14.10 8.38
C SER A 87 -1.28 12.82 7.61
N PRO A 88 -2.47 12.21 7.73
CA PRO A 88 -2.79 11.01 7.00
C PRO A 88 -2.69 11.28 5.50
N GLN A 89 -2.13 10.33 4.77
CA GLN A 89 -2.00 10.46 3.33
C GLN A 89 -3.31 10.08 2.67
N HIS A 90 -3.76 10.87 1.70
CA HIS A 90 -4.92 10.51 0.91
C HIS A 90 -4.52 9.50 -0.17
N LEU A 91 -5.26 8.40 -0.21
CA LEU A 91 -5.17 7.37 -1.24
C LEU A 91 -6.39 7.50 -2.15
N ASP A 92 -6.13 7.65 -3.45
CA ASP A 92 -7.17 7.81 -4.45
C ASP A 92 -7.49 6.47 -5.15
N VAL A 93 -8.76 6.24 -5.47
CA VAL A 93 -9.17 5.08 -6.27
C VAL A 93 -8.57 5.20 -7.68
N GLY A 94 -7.93 4.14 -8.14
CA GLY A 94 -7.16 4.09 -9.38
C GLY A 94 -5.67 4.40 -9.19
N GLN A 95 -5.24 4.86 -8.01
CA GLN A 95 -3.83 5.08 -7.73
C GLN A 95 -3.08 3.77 -7.54
N SER A 96 -1.90 3.66 -8.16
CA SER A 96 -0.99 2.54 -7.96
C SER A 96 0.14 2.89 -6.99
N PHE A 97 0.55 1.94 -6.15
CA PHE A 97 1.64 2.09 -5.20
C PHE A 97 2.39 0.76 -5.00
N ARG A 98 3.64 0.83 -4.51
CA ARG A 98 4.43 -0.34 -4.11
C ARG A 98 4.59 -0.39 -2.60
N LEU A 99 4.63 -1.58 -2.03
CA LEU A 99 4.99 -1.75 -0.62
C LEU A 99 6.50 -1.77 -0.44
N ASN A 100 6.96 -1.48 0.77
CA ASN A 100 8.39 -1.54 1.04
C ASN A 100 8.88 -2.97 0.86
N ASN A 101 9.95 -3.15 0.08
CA ASN A 101 10.49 -4.45 -0.32
C ASN A 101 9.48 -5.39 -1.01
N SER A 102 8.41 -4.87 -1.61
CA SER A 102 7.44 -5.69 -2.33
C SER A 102 7.81 -5.85 -3.80
N ALA A 103 7.56 -7.05 -4.32
CA ALA A 103 7.70 -7.35 -5.73
C ALA A 103 6.46 -6.94 -6.54
N LEU A 104 5.34 -6.63 -5.88
CA LEU A 104 4.05 -6.42 -6.51
C LEU A 104 3.69 -4.93 -6.58
N LEU A 105 3.08 -4.54 -7.70
CA LEU A 105 2.45 -3.24 -7.86
C LEU A 105 0.97 -3.38 -7.52
N TYR A 106 0.51 -2.63 -6.53
CA TYR A 106 -0.87 -2.61 -6.10
C TYR A 106 -1.58 -1.40 -6.71
N THR A 107 -2.86 -1.56 -7.05
CA THR A 107 -3.72 -0.49 -7.53
C THR A 107 -5.03 -0.52 -6.76
N ILE A 108 -5.48 0.62 -6.26
CA ILE A 108 -6.76 0.72 -5.54
C ILE A 108 -7.89 0.62 -6.55
N VAL A 109 -8.72 -0.42 -6.45
CA VAL A 109 -9.82 -0.68 -7.41
C VAL A 109 -11.11 -0.02 -6.93
N SER A 110 -11.38 -0.11 -5.63
CA SER A 110 -12.57 0.51 -5.03
C SER A 110 -12.34 0.78 -3.56
N ALA A 111 -12.97 1.81 -3.02
CA ALA A 111 -12.96 2.13 -1.60
C ALA A 111 -14.38 2.45 -1.13
N PHE A 112 -14.69 2.11 0.11
CA PHE A 112 -16.00 2.27 0.72
C PHE A 112 -15.87 2.93 2.09
N ASP A 113 -16.77 3.86 2.40
CA ASP A 113 -16.83 4.46 3.73
C ASP A 113 -17.40 3.45 4.74
N SER A 114 -16.62 3.17 5.78
CA SER A 114 -16.99 2.29 6.89
C SER A 114 -18.13 2.89 7.74
N VAL A 115 -18.22 4.23 7.79
CA VAL A 115 -19.19 4.94 8.62
C VAL A 115 -20.56 5.08 7.93
N GLU A 116 -20.57 5.20 6.61
CA GLU A 116 -21.75 5.64 5.85
C GLU A 116 -22.36 4.53 4.95
N ASN A 117 -22.59 3.35 5.52
CA ASN A 117 -23.27 2.21 4.87
C ASN A 117 -22.61 1.69 3.59
N GLY A 118 -21.27 1.76 3.49
CA GLY A 118 -20.56 1.22 2.34
C GLY A 118 -20.76 2.04 1.06
N ARG A 119 -20.97 3.35 1.17
CA ARG A 119 -20.95 4.23 0.00
C ARG A 119 -19.55 4.23 -0.63
N PRO A 120 -19.45 4.11 -1.96
CA PRO A 120 -18.15 4.17 -2.63
C PRO A 120 -17.56 5.58 -2.47
N VAL A 121 -16.28 5.66 -2.14
CA VAL A 121 -15.51 6.91 -2.01
C VAL A 121 -14.40 6.94 -3.05
N THR A 122 -14.09 8.13 -3.58
CA THR A 122 -13.02 8.31 -4.58
C THR A 122 -11.63 8.43 -3.94
N SER A 123 -11.57 8.80 -2.66
CA SER A 123 -10.32 9.00 -1.92
C SER A 123 -10.55 8.79 -0.43
N PHE A 124 -9.55 8.30 0.31
CA PHE A 124 -9.64 8.15 1.77
C PHE A 124 -8.30 8.43 2.48
N PRO A 125 -8.33 8.91 3.74
CA PRO A 125 -7.11 9.11 4.52
C PRO A 125 -6.56 7.77 5.02
N TYR A 126 -5.26 7.57 4.85
CA TYR A 126 -4.52 6.39 5.27
C TYR A 126 -3.41 6.79 6.27
N SER A 127 -3.51 6.24 7.49
CA SER A 127 -2.68 6.60 8.63
C SER A 127 -1.53 5.63 8.90
N ASN A 128 -0.97 5.03 7.84
CA ASN A 128 0.17 4.10 7.94
C ASN A 128 -0.07 2.87 8.83
N ASN A 129 -1.29 2.35 8.85
CA ASN A 129 -1.54 1.09 9.55
C ASN A 129 -0.98 -0.07 8.72
N PRO A 130 -0.14 -0.95 9.27
CA PRO A 130 0.44 -2.04 8.49
C PRO A 130 -0.67 -2.92 7.89
N PHE A 131 -0.53 -3.31 6.62
CA PHE A 131 -1.57 -4.09 5.93
C PHE A 131 -1.76 -5.49 6.54
N SER A 132 -0.76 -5.97 7.30
CA SER A 132 -0.84 -7.20 8.08
C SER A 132 -2.04 -7.24 9.05
N ASN A 133 -2.50 -6.07 9.52
CA ASN A 133 -3.53 -5.92 10.55
C ASN A 133 -4.90 -5.54 9.97
N GLY A 134 -5.32 -6.16 8.87
CA GLY A 134 -6.67 -5.95 8.34
C GLY A 134 -6.86 -6.22 6.86
N CYS A 135 -5.81 -6.59 6.12
CA CYS A 135 -5.93 -6.99 4.73
C CYS A 135 -5.79 -8.49 4.55
N ASP A 136 -6.62 -9.06 3.67
CA ASP A 136 -6.44 -10.42 3.18
C ASP A 136 -6.86 -10.56 1.72
N VAL A 137 -6.32 -11.58 1.06
CA VAL A 137 -6.60 -11.84 -0.36
C VAL A 137 -8.03 -12.35 -0.51
N LYS A 138 -8.86 -11.63 -1.27
CA LYS A 138 -10.28 -11.97 -1.51
C LYS A 138 -10.44 -13.00 -2.61
N ASN A 139 -9.70 -12.83 -3.70
CA ASN A 139 -9.72 -13.72 -4.85
C ASN A 139 -8.40 -13.61 -5.61
N ILE A 140 -8.08 -14.68 -6.32
CA ILE A 140 -6.92 -14.74 -7.19
C ILE A 140 -7.42 -15.23 -8.54
N SER A 141 -6.97 -14.57 -9.58
CA SER A 141 -7.25 -14.94 -10.96
C SER A 141 -5.95 -15.14 -11.73
N ALA A 142 -5.69 -16.38 -12.14
CA ALA A 142 -4.62 -16.69 -13.08
C ALA A 142 -5.22 -16.78 -14.48
N GLY A 143 -4.69 -15.99 -15.40
CA GLY A 143 -5.04 -15.98 -16.80
C GLY A 143 -3.86 -16.44 -17.67
N VAL A 144 -4.12 -17.30 -18.64
CA VAL A 144 -3.17 -17.62 -19.70
C VAL A 144 -3.79 -17.20 -21.02
N GLN A 145 -3.11 -16.28 -21.71
CA GLN A 145 -3.44 -15.87 -23.07
C GLN A 145 -2.48 -16.56 -24.04
N LEU A 146 -3.03 -17.50 -24.79
CA LEU A 146 -2.32 -18.14 -25.89
C LEU A 146 -2.51 -17.29 -27.14
N SER A 147 -1.42 -16.75 -27.69
CA SER A 147 -1.44 -16.00 -28.95
C SER A 147 -0.65 -16.75 -30.02
N VAL A 148 -1.37 -17.35 -30.98
CA VAL A 148 -0.74 -18.03 -32.12
C VAL A 148 -0.62 -17.03 -33.27
N ALA A 149 0.58 -16.49 -33.48
CA ALA A 149 0.89 -15.64 -34.62
C ALA A 149 1.52 -16.51 -35.73
N GLN A 150 0.88 -16.53 -36.90
CA GLN A 150 1.36 -17.30 -38.05
C GLN A 150 2.51 -16.54 -38.74
N ALA A 151 3.72 -16.62 -38.18
CA ALA A 151 4.94 -16.31 -38.92
C ALA A 151 5.38 -17.57 -39.67
N ALA A 152 5.90 -17.42 -40.89
CA ALA A 152 6.32 -18.52 -41.76
C ALA A 152 7.36 -19.48 -41.13
N ASP A 153 7.91 -19.15 -39.96
CA ASP A 153 8.68 -20.03 -39.09
C ASP A 153 8.25 -19.88 -37.61
N ARG A 154 7.50 -20.87 -37.11
CA ARG A 154 7.52 -21.48 -35.75
C ARG A 154 7.52 -20.65 -34.44
N PHE A 155 6.95 -19.45 -34.35
CA PHE A 155 6.84 -18.78 -33.04
C PHE A 155 5.42 -18.83 -32.45
N GLN A 156 5.26 -19.63 -31.39
CA GLN A 156 4.11 -19.58 -30.49
C GLN A 156 4.48 -18.72 -29.29
N TYR A 157 3.64 -17.73 -28.98
CA TYR A 157 3.84 -16.83 -27.85
C TYR A 157 2.81 -17.12 -26.77
N TYR A 158 3.29 -17.25 -25.55
CA TYR A 158 2.48 -17.45 -24.36
C TYR A 158 2.60 -16.20 -23.48
N ASP A 159 1.50 -15.48 -23.35
CA ASP A 159 1.38 -14.39 -22.40
C ASP A 159 0.62 -14.94 -21.18
N TYR A 160 1.22 -14.83 -20.01
CA TYR A 160 0.58 -15.26 -18.75
C TYR A 160 0.38 -14.03 -17.88
N SER A 161 -0.83 -13.89 -17.34
CA SER A 161 -1.21 -12.79 -16.46
C SER A 161 -1.71 -13.39 -15.15
N VAL A 162 -1.04 -13.12 -14.04
CA VAL A 162 -1.55 -13.50 -12.72
C VAL A 162 -2.01 -12.23 -12.03
N SER A 163 -3.28 -12.17 -11.67
CA SER A 163 -3.86 -11.04 -10.96
C SER A 163 -4.60 -11.53 -9.72
N GLY A 164 -4.84 -10.63 -8.78
CA GLY A 164 -5.68 -10.93 -7.64
C GLY A 164 -6.23 -9.65 -7.03
N PHE A 165 -7.29 -9.81 -6.23
CA PHE A 165 -7.84 -8.70 -5.46
C PHE A 165 -7.72 -9.03 -3.97
N ILE A 166 -7.37 -7.99 -3.23
CA ILE A 166 -7.16 -8.02 -1.78
C ILE A 166 -8.16 -7.05 -1.18
N THR A 167 -8.80 -7.47 -0.10
CA THR A 167 -9.72 -6.63 0.66
C THR A 167 -9.08 -6.25 1.98
N CYS A 168 -9.12 -4.96 2.29
CA CYS A 168 -8.64 -4.38 3.52
C CYS A 168 -9.80 -3.79 4.32
N THR A 169 -9.87 -4.06 5.62
CA THR A 169 -11.00 -3.68 6.49
C THR A 169 -10.69 -2.57 7.50
N SER A 170 -9.44 -2.11 7.61
CA SER A 170 -9.05 -1.14 8.64
C SER A 170 -8.11 -0.06 8.09
N PRO A 171 -8.38 1.24 8.33
CA PRO A 171 -9.57 1.82 8.97
C PRO A 171 -10.78 1.97 8.04
N THR A 172 -10.55 1.97 6.73
CA THR A 172 -11.56 2.04 5.66
C THR A 172 -11.62 0.71 4.93
N LEU A 173 -12.82 0.34 4.45
CA LEU A 173 -12.97 -0.86 3.64
C LEU A 173 -12.57 -0.53 2.20
N PHE A 174 -11.50 -1.12 1.69
CA PHE A 174 -11.12 -0.92 0.29
C PHE A 174 -10.60 -2.21 -0.34
N GLU A 175 -10.65 -2.26 -1.66
CA GLU A 175 -10.16 -3.34 -2.49
C GLU A 175 -8.99 -2.83 -3.33
N MET A 176 -7.91 -3.60 -3.31
CA MET A 176 -6.76 -3.36 -4.17
C MET A 176 -6.52 -4.56 -5.07
N GLY A 177 -6.28 -4.27 -6.33
CA GLY A 177 -5.86 -5.24 -7.34
C GLY A 177 -4.35 -5.24 -7.44
N TRP A 178 -3.79 -6.39 -7.74
CA TRP A 178 -2.43 -6.49 -8.25
C TRP A 178 -2.48 -7.26 -9.55
N ASN A 179 -1.56 -6.93 -10.46
CA ASN A 179 -1.40 -7.65 -11.70
C ASN A 179 0.08 -7.90 -11.95
N PHE A 180 0.39 -9.16 -12.20
CA PHE A 180 1.66 -9.62 -12.70
C PHE A 180 1.47 -9.98 -14.17
N ASP A 181 1.84 -9.05 -15.04
CA ASP A 181 1.96 -9.34 -16.46
C ASP A 181 3.31 -10.03 -16.66
N GLY A 182 3.25 -11.35 -16.76
CA GLY A 182 4.38 -12.17 -17.13
C GLY A 182 4.84 -11.76 -18.52
N GLY A 183 6.09 -11.32 -18.63
CA GLY A 183 6.68 -11.01 -19.93
C GLY A 183 6.54 -12.18 -20.90
N ARG A 184 6.51 -11.84 -22.19
CA ARG A 184 6.40 -12.76 -23.31
C ARG A 184 7.45 -13.88 -23.22
N LEU A 185 7.01 -15.12 -23.03
CA LEU A 185 7.89 -16.29 -23.03
C LEU A 185 8.12 -16.76 -24.47
N ASP A 186 9.29 -16.47 -25.01
CA ASP A 186 9.74 -17.03 -26.29
C ASP A 186 10.23 -18.46 -26.04
N THR A 187 9.56 -19.44 -26.65
CA THR A 187 9.82 -20.88 -26.48
C THR A 187 11.18 -21.37 -27.00
N GLY A 188 12.13 -20.47 -27.29
CA GLY A 188 13.45 -20.75 -27.86
C GLY A 188 14.67 -20.34 -27.03
N ILE A 189 14.52 -19.85 -25.79
CA ILE A 189 15.64 -19.31 -25.00
C ILE A 189 15.88 -20.15 -23.74
N SER A 190 17.14 -20.53 -23.50
CA SER A 190 17.53 -21.35 -22.35
C SER A 190 17.35 -20.62 -21.00
N PRO A 191 17.05 -21.32 -19.90
CA PRO A 191 16.52 -20.73 -18.65
C PRO A 191 17.53 -19.94 -17.78
N SER A 192 18.70 -19.56 -18.30
CA SER A 192 19.86 -19.17 -17.48
C SER A 192 20.12 -17.65 -17.36
N LEU A 193 19.15 -16.77 -17.64
CA LEU A 193 19.44 -15.34 -17.85
C LEU A 193 18.47 -14.31 -17.23
N LEU A 194 17.71 -14.65 -16.18
CA LEU A 194 16.79 -13.69 -15.54
C LEU A 194 17.05 -13.60 -14.03
N ASP A 195 17.82 -12.58 -13.64
CA ASP A 195 18.44 -12.41 -12.32
C ASP A 195 17.68 -11.41 -11.42
N ASP A 196 16.36 -11.28 -11.58
CA ASP A 196 15.53 -10.42 -10.72
C ASP A 196 14.50 -11.21 -9.90
N PHE A 197 14.67 -11.10 -8.58
CA PHE A 197 14.24 -12.02 -7.52
C PHE A 197 12.73 -12.34 -7.45
N GLY A 198 11.86 -11.42 -7.87
CA GLY A 198 10.41 -11.63 -7.91
C GLY A 198 9.91 -12.21 -9.23
N GLN A 199 10.61 -11.90 -10.33
CA GLN A 199 10.30 -12.44 -11.64
C GLN A 199 10.82 -13.87 -11.76
N ASP A 200 12.04 -14.18 -11.33
CA ASP A 200 12.63 -15.54 -11.41
C ASP A 200 11.84 -16.56 -10.58
N LEU A 201 11.18 -16.16 -9.51
CA LEU A 201 10.38 -17.03 -8.65
C LEU A 201 9.07 -17.47 -9.32
N LEU A 202 8.30 -16.48 -9.79
CA LEU A 202 7.09 -16.69 -10.56
C LEU A 202 7.44 -17.30 -11.92
N LEU A 203 8.53 -16.87 -12.56
CA LEU A 203 9.07 -17.44 -13.80
C LEU A 203 9.64 -18.83 -13.62
N LYS A 204 10.13 -19.28 -12.46
CA LYS A 204 10.50 -20.69 -12.21
C LYS A 204 9.27 -21.53 -11.90
N MET A 205 8.25 -20.93 -11.28
CA MET A 205 6.92 -21.51 -11.10
C MET A 205 6.03 -21.43 -12.37
N THR A 206 6.42 -20.67 -13.41
CA THR A 206 5.73 -20.64 -14.71
C THR A 206 6.61 -21.19 -15.86
N ASN A 207 7.95 -21.20 -15.71
CA ASN A 207 8.91 -22.19 -16.26
C ASN A 207 8.81 -23.51 -15.50
N ILE A 208 7.63 -23.78 -14.96
CA ILE A 208 6.98 -25.03 -15.27
C ILE A 208 6.90 -25.19 -16.80
N SER A 209 8.07 -25.49 -17.37
CA SER A 209 8.26 -26.49 -18.38
C SER A 209 7.02 -26.77 -19.21
N VAL A 210 6.66 -25.91 -20.15
CA VAL A 210 6.20 -26.43 -21.45
C VAL A 210 7.43 -27.06 -22.10
N LEU A 211 8.02 -28.08 -21.46
CA LEU A 211 9.19 -28.80 -21.94
C LEU A 211 8.70 -29.65 -23.09
N GLY A 212 8.93 -29.13 -24.30
CA GLY A 212 9.28 -29.96 -25.44
C GLY A 212 8.20 -30.89 -25.99
N SER A 213 6.92 -30.75 -25.63
CA SER A 213 5.89 -31.35 -26.46
C SER A 213 5.56 -30.40 -27.60
N HIS A 214 6.23 -30.60 -28.74
CA HIS A 214 5.79 -30.08 -30.04
C HIS A 214 4.31 -30.42 -30.21
N VAL A 215 3.42 -29.48 -29.93
CA VAL A 215 2.04 -29.56 -30.38
C VAL A 215 2.06 -28.98 -31.78
N ASP A 216 2.28 -29.85 -32.76
CA ASP A 216 2.20 -29.49 -34.17
C ASP A 216 0.72 -29.27 -34.52
N PHE A 217 0.27 -28.03 -34.35
CA PHE A 217 -0.95 -27.56 -34.98
C PHE A 217 -0.68 -27.49 -36.48
N THR A 218 -1.00 -28.57 -37.20
CA THR A 218 -0.80 -28.72 -38.66
C THR A 218 -1.77 -27.88 -39.50
N ALA A 219 -2.54 -26.98 -38.88
CA ALA A 219 -3.53 -26.14 -39.55
C ALA A 219 -3.24 -24.67 -39.31
N ASN A 220 -3.42 -23.86 -40.37
CA ASN A 220 -3.25 -22.41 -40.40
C ASN A 220 -4.25 -21.71 -39.48
N PHE A 221 -3.97 -21.68 -38.18
CA PHE A 221 -4.78 -21.00 -37.19
C PHE A 221 -4.07 -19.75 -36.69
N THR A 222 -4.63 -18.58 -37.03
CA THR A 222 -4.42 -17.36 -36.25
C THR A 222 -5.56 -17.26 -35.25
N GLY A 223 -5.25 -17.43 -33.98
CA GLY A 223 -6.23 -17.41 -32.92
C GLY A 223 -5.58 -16.97 -31.62
N GLN A 224 -6.38 -16.27 -30.82
CA GLN A 224 -6.08 -16.10 -29.40
C GLN A 224 -6.99 -17.05 -28.63
N ALA A 225 -6.48 -17.66 -27.57
CA ALA A 225 -7.31 -18.38 -26.60
C ALA A 225 -6.99 -17.82 -25.22
N TYR A 226 -8.02 -17.42 -24.49
CA TYR A 226 -7.84 -16.92 -23.13
C TYR A 226 -8.52 -17.87 -22.14
N ILE A 227 -7.72 -18.41 -21.22
CA ILE A 227 -8.18 -19.23 -20.11
C ILE A 227 -7.96 -18.43 -18.84
N ARG A 228 -9.04 -18.02 -18.16
CA ARG A 228 -8.98 -17.40 -16.83
C ARG A 228 -9.54 -18.36 -15.80
N VAL A 229 -8.72 -18.69 -14.82
CA VAL A 229 -9.09 -19.44 -13.63
C VAL A 229 -9.20 -18.45 -12.49
N THR A 230 -10.36 -18.39 -11.84
CA THR A 230 -10.52 -17.62 -10.60
C THR A 230 -10.72 -18.57 -9.43
N ALA A 231 -9.98 -18.35 -8.36
CA ALA A 231 -10.10 -19.08 -7.12
C ALA A 231 -10.41 -18.12 -5.96
N ARG A 232 -11.26 -18.57 -5.03
CA ARG A 232 -11.56 -17.87 -3.79
C ARG A 232 -11.03 -18.68 -2.62
N PRO A 233 -10.14 -18.13 -1.77
CA PRO A 233 -9.69 -18.80 -0.58
C PRO A 233 -10.86 -18.94 0.40
N CYS A 234 -10.83 -20.01 1.18
CA CYS A 234 -11.73 -20.25 2.30
C CYS A 234 -11.02 -20.97 3.44
N CYS A 235 -11.32 -20.57 4.66
CA CYS A 235 -10.69 -21.09 5.88
C CYS A 235 -11.35 -22.35 6.45
N ASP A 236 -12.64 -22.55 6.19
CA ASP A 236 -13.45 -23.60 6.84
C ASP A 236 -14.40 -24.33 5.89
N CYS A 237 -14.05 -24.35 4.61
CA CYS A 237 -14.92 -24.93 3.62
C CYS A 237 -14.74 -26.44 3.55
N THR A 238 -15.83 -27.13 3.83
CA THR A 238 -16.01 -28.52 3.46
C THR A 238 -16.06 -28.61 1.93
N PRO A 239 -15.34 -29.57 1.31
CA PRO A 239 -15.28 -29.71 -0.15
C PRO A 239 -16.64 -30.00 -0.81
N ASP A 240 -17.67 -30.32 -0.02
CA ASP A 240 -19.01 -30.71 -0.50
C ASP A 240 -20.00 -29.53 -0.67
N LEU A 241 -19.53 -28.28 -0.67
CA LEU A 241 -20.42 -27.13 -0.86
C LEU A 241 -20.94 -27.10 -2.31
N THR A 242 -22.26 -27.28 -2.46
CA THR A 242 -22.95 -27.23 -3.75
C THR A 242 -22.87 -25.81 -4.36
N PRO A 243 -22.88 -25.68 -5.70
CA PRO A 243 -22.78 -24.38 -6.38
C PRO A 243 -23.80 -23.31 -5.94
N ASP A 244 -24.95 -23.71 -5.41
CA ASP A 244 -25.98 -22.80 -4.93
C ASP A 244 -25.64 -22.16 -3.57
N ALA A 245 -24.88 -22.87 -2.71
CA ALA A 245 -24.39 -22.30 -1.45
C ALA A 245 -23.38 -21.15 -1.71
N LEU A 246 -22.61 -21.23 -2.80
CA LEU A 246 -21.66 -20.19 -3.22
C LEU A 246 -22.31 -18.89 -3.70
N LYS A 247 -23.59 -18.91 -4.11
CA LYS A 247 -24.31 -17.69 -4.53
C LYS A 247 -24.77 -16.85 -3.35
N GLN A 248 -25.16 -17.49 -2.26
CA GLN A 248 -25.71 -16.80 -1.09
C GLN A 248 -24.59 -16.16 -0.23
N ASP A 249 -23.40 -16.75 -0.24
CA ASP A 249 -22.23 -16.26 0.49
C ASP A 249 -21.51 -15.09 -0.21
N GLN A 250 -21.90 -14.74 -1.45
CA GLN A 250 -21.35 -13.57 -2.15
C GLN A 250 -21.71 -12.23 -1.49
N LEU A 251 -22.71 -12.21 -0.60
CA LEU A 251 -23.17 -11.01 0.08
C LEU A 251 -22.41 -10.73 1.39
N HIS A 252 -21.69 -11.71 1.93
CA HIS A 252 -20.84 -11.53 3.12
C HIS A 252 -19.45 -11.07 2.68
N LEU A 253 -19.34 -9.77 2.38
CA LEU A 253 -18.07 -9.08 2.22
C LEU A 253 -17.24 -9.23 3.50
N ALA A 254 -16.00 -9.68 3.35
CA ALA A 254 -14.98 -9.91 4.38
C ALA A 254 -15.09 -11.25 5.14
N GLN A 255 -14.58 -12.31 4.52
CA GLN A 255 -14.16 -13.49 5.26
C GLN A 255 -12.98 -13.11 6.18
N GLU A 256 -13.06 -13.47 7.46
CA GLU A 256 -11.94 -13.26 8.38
C GLU A 256 -10.70 -14.05 7.92
N PRO A 257 -9.49 -13.51 8.11
CA PRO A 257 -8.27 -14.16 7.68
C PRO A 257 -8.11 -15.54 8.31
N CYS A 258 -7.68 -16.54 7.52
CA CYS A 258 -7.47 -17.90 8.01
C CYS A 258 -6.30 -17.96 8.99
N ARG A 259 -6.56 -17.77 10.29
CA ARG A 259 -5.52 -17.70 11.33
C ARG A 259 -5.03 -19.07 11.80
N SER A 260 -5.93 -20.05 11.94
CA SER A 260 -5.64 -21.32 12.62
C SER A 260 -5.60 -22.54 11.71
N LYS A 261 -6.21 -22.48 10.51
CA LYS A 261 -6.31 -23.61 9.58
C LYS A 261 -5.69 -23.25 8.22
N PRO A 262 -5.11 -24.22 7.49
CA PRO A 262 -4.63 -23.97 6.14
C PRO A 262 -5.80 -23.53 5.26
N SER A 263 -5.59 -22.48 4.46
CA SER A 263 -6.57 -22.06 3.46
C SER A 263 -6.77 -23.17 2.43
N ARG A 264 -8.01 -23.34 1.98
CA ARG A 264 -8.35 -24.14 0.79
C ARG A 264 -9.04 -23.22 -0.21
N PHE A 265 -9.12 -23.61 -1.47
CA PHE A 265 -9.91 -22.88 -2.46
C PHE A 265 -11.20 -23.61 -2.75
N ILE A 266 -12.27 -22.85 -2.97
CA ILE A 266 -13.51 -23.36 -3.54
C ILE A 266 -13.71 -22.75 -4.91
N GLY A 267 -14.35 -23.52 -5.80
CA GLY A 267 -14.99 -22.98 -6.99
C GLY A 267 -13.99 -22.46 -8.01
N LEU A 268 -13.09 -23.34 -8.46
CA LEU A 268 -12.28 -23.08 -9.64
C LEU A 268 -13.22 -22.90 -10.84
N THR A 269 -13.47 -21.64 -11.16
CA THR A 269 -14.28 -21.27 -12.32
C THR A 269 -13.31 -20.95 -13.45
N GLY A 270 -13.26 -21.83 -14.44
CA GLY A 270 -12.54 -21.61 -15.68
C GLY A 270 -13.47 -20.94 -16.69
N GLN A 271 -13.14 -19.72 -17.10
CA GLN A 271 -13.76 -19.11 -18.27
C GLN A 271 -12.80 -19.25 -19.45
N ALA A 272 -13.19 -20.05 -20.43
CA ALA A 272 -12.52 -20.12 -21.72
C ALA A 272 -13.30 -19.25 -22.71
N THR A 273 -12.75 -18.09 -23.08
CA THR A 273 -13.28 -17.29 -24.17
C THR A 273 -12.57 -17.69 -25.45
N ASN A 274 -13.31 -18.33 -26.35
CA ASN A 274 -12.81 -18.67 -27.67
C ASN A 274 -12.91 -17.42 -28.57
N THR A 275 -11.78 -16.84 -28.94
CA THR A 275 -11.76 -15.77 -29.94
C THR A 275 -11.94 -16.39 -31.33
N THR A 276 -12.96 -15.95 -32.04
CA THR A 276 -13.35 -16.45 -33.36
C THR A 276 -12.20 -16.36 -34.37
N ALA A 277 -11.62 -17.51 -34.71
CA ALA A 277 -10.72 -17.63 -35.85
C ALA A 277 -11.55 -17.49 -37.14
N GLN A 278 -11.30 -16.46 -37.94
CA GLN A 278 -11.84 -16.36 -39.29
C GLN A 278 -11.04 -17.29 -40.20
N PHE A 279 -11.64 -18.42 -40.57
CA PHE A 279 -11.15 -19.23 -41.68
C PHE A 279 -11.41 -18.50 -42.99
N GLN A 280 -10.35 -18.21 -43.76
CA GLN A 280 -10.51 -18.00 -45.20
C GLN A 280 -10.64 -19.38 -45.87
N PRO A 281 -11.74 -19.67 -46.58
CA PRO A 281 -12.00 -21.00 -47.10
C PRO A 281 -11.28 -21.19 -48.44
N TRP A 282 -10.26 -22.04 -48.45
CA TRP A 282 -9.88 -22.76 -49.66
C TRP A 282 -9.92 -24.25 -49.35
N GLY A 283 -11.09 -24.84 -49.65
CA GLY A 283 -11.40 -26.26 -49.84
C GLY A 283 -10.69 -27.29 -48.96
N PHE A 284 -11.40 -27.85 -47.98
CA PHE A 284 -11.68 -29.29 -47.80
C PHE A 284 -12.35 -29.49 -46.43
N ILE A 285 -13.58 -30.00 -46.43
CA ILE A 285 -14.39 -30.23 -45.23
C ILE A 285 -14.12 -31.66 -44.72
N TRP A 286 -13.46 -31.77 -43.57
CA TRP A 286 -13.68 -32.87 -42.63
C TRP A 286 -14.14 -32.27 -41.31
N SER A 287 -15.43 -32.40 -41.02
CA SER A 287 -15.96 -32.11 -39.69
C SER A 287 -15.62 -33.28 -38.77
N ILE A 288 -14.74 -33.07 -37.80
CA ILE A 288 -14.64 -33.98 -36.66
C ILE A 288 -15.79 -33.61 -35.72
N ALA A 289 -16.92 -34.29 -35.91
CA ALA A 289 -18.01 -34.31 -34.96
C ALA A 289 -17.66 -35.33 -33.86
N ASN A 290 -17.07 -34.87 -32.76
CA ASN A 290 -17.20 -35.58 -31.49
C ASN A 290 -18.17 -34.81 -30.61
N THR A 291 -19.39 -35.34 -30.61
CA THR A 291 -20.52 -35.07 -29.72
C THR A 291 -20.10 -35.31 -28.27
N SER A 292 -20.30 -34.33 -27.38
CA SER A 292 -21.42 -34.42 -26.44
C SER A 292 -22.02 -33.04 -26.18
N SER A 293 -23.27 -32.90 -26.63
CA SER A 293 -24.18 -31.81 -26.29
C SER A 293 -24.89 -32.11 -24.98
N PHE A 294 -24.98 -31.15 -24.06
CA PHE A 294 -26.12 -31.05 -23.15
C PHE A 294 -26.60 -29.58 -23.02
N PHE A 295 -27.86 -29.43 -23.41
CA PHE A 295 -28.75 -28.27 -23.53
C PHE A 295 -28.58 -27.25 -24.66
N ALA A 296 -29.75 -26.99 -25.24
CA ALA A 296 -30.04 -26.44 -26.55
C ALA A 296 -30.34 -24.94 -26.49
N GLY A 297 -30.09 -24.26 -27.61
CA GLY A 297 -30.64 -22.95 -27.92
C GLY A 297 -29.67 -21.79 -27.75
N ALA A 298 -28.55 -21.76 -28.49
CA ALA A 298 -27.78 -20.54 -28.65
C ALA A 298 -27.25 -20.40 -30.10
N ASP A 299 -27.41 -19.18 -30.61
CA ASP A 299 -27.02 -18.64 -31.91
C ASP A 299 -25.68 -19.18 -32.47
N PRO A 300 -25.61 -19.58 -33.76
CA PRO A 300 -24.39 -20.08 -34.39
C PRO A 300 -23.19 -19.11 -34.43
N ARG A 301 -23.32 -17.85 -33.99
CA ARG A 301 -22.22 -16.86 -34.02
C ARG A 301 -21.37 -16.75 -32.75
N THR A 302 -21.71 -17.45 -31.67
CA THR A 302 -20.91 -17.49 -30.43
C THR A 302 -20.91 -18.90 -29.85
N ARG A 303 -20.07 -19.79 -30.40
CA ARG A 303 -19.81 -21.10 -29.77
C ARG A 303 -18.81 -20.90 -28.62
N GLN A 304 -19.33 -20.70 -27.41
CA GLN A 304 -18.57 -20.97 -26.19
C GLN A 304 -18.43 -22.49 -26.06
N GLY A 305 -17.23 -23.01 -26.30
CA GLY A 305 -16.91 -24.41 -26.03
C GLY A 305 -16.66 -24.56 -24.54
N TYR A 306 -17.55 -25.24 -23.83
CA TYR A 306 -17.29 -25.67 -22.46
C TYR A 306 -16.41 -26.92 -22.52
N ILE A 307 -15.21 -26.85 -21.94
CA ILE A 307 -14.37 -28.03 -21.75
C ILE A 307 -15.12 -28.94 -20.77
N GLY A 308 -15.32 -30.21 -21.15
CA GLY A 308 -15.99 -31.19 -20.29
C GLY A 308 -15.32 -31.27 -18.92
N THR A 309 -16.10 -31.15 -17.86
CA THR A 309 -15.64 -31.10 -16.46
C THR A 309 -14.79 -32.30 -16.03
N ASN A 310 -14.87 -33.41 -16.77
CA ASN A 310 -14.21 -34.67 -16.42
C ASN A 310 -12.71 -34.65 -16.74
N ASP A 311 -12.28 -33.95 -17.79
CA ASP A 311 -10.86 -33.87 -18.19
C ASP A 311 -10.06 -32.84 -17.39
N LEU A 312 -10.75 -31.86 -16.80
CA LEU A 312 -10.15 -30.88 -15.89
C LEU A 312 -9.79 -31.45 -14.51
N SER A 313 -10.31 -32.63 -14.15
CA SER A 313 -10.01 -33.28 -12.87
C SER A 313 -8.53 -33.60 -12.68
N VAL A 314 -7.79 -33.85 -13.77
CA VAL A 314 -6.33 -34.07 -13.74
C VAL A 314 -5.56 -32.79 -13.42
N LEU A 315 -6.10 -31.63 -13.81
CA LEU A 315 -5.52 -30.31 -13.57
C LEU A 315 -5.92 -29.70 -12.22
N ASP A 316 -6.95 -30.24 -11.58
CA ASP A 316 -7.52 -29.68 -10.36
C ASP A 316 -6.48 -29.57 -9.22
N LYS A 317 -5.78 -30.68 -8.91
CA LYS A 317 -4.74 -30.69 -7.85
C LYS A 317 -3.54 -29.79 -8.17
N PRO A 318 -2.88 -29.87 -9.35
CA PRO A 318 -1.78 -28.96 -9.70
C PRO A 318 -2.19 -27.49 -9.65
N LEU A 319 -3.36 -27.16 -10.21
CA LEU A 319 -3.86 -25.79 -10.27
C LEU A 319 -4.18 -25.27 -8.87
N GLN A 320 -4.79 -26.10 -8.02
CA GLN A 320 -5.03 -25.78 -6.61
C GLN A 320 -3.72 -25.50 -5.87
N ASN A 321 -2.68 -26.31 -6.09
CA ASN A 321 -1.36 -26.11 -5.48
C ASN A 321 -0.72 -24.79 -5.94
N ILE A 322 -0.80 -24.47 -7.24
CA ILE A 322 -0.28 -23.20 -7.79
C ILE A 322 -1.03 -22.01 -7.18
N MET A 323 -2.36 -22.06 -7.14
CA MET A 323 -3.17 -20.98 -6.55
C MET A 323 -2.88 -20.83 -5.05
N GLN A 324 -2.63 -21.92 -4.33
CA GLN A 324 -2.23 -21.90 -2.92
C GLN A 324 -0.89 -21.21 -2.73
N ILE A 325 0.08 -21.50 -3.59
CA ILE A 325 1.39 -20.86 -3.57
C ILE A 325 1.24 -19.35 -3.82
N ILE A 326 0.55 -18.96 -4.89
CA ILE A 326 0.34 -17.55 -5.25
C ILE A 326 -0.37 -16.79 -4.11
N TYR A 327 -1.39 -17.40 -3.51
CA TYR A 327 -2.11 -16.84 -2.35
C TYR A 327 -1.18 -16.56 -1.18
N GLN A 328 -0.35 -17.53 -0.82
CA GLN A 328 0.55 -17.39 0.32
C GLN A 328 1.68 -16.40 0.03
N VAL A 329 2.12 -16.28 -1.22
CA VAL A 329 3.09 -15.26 -1.65
C VAL A 329 2.47 -13.87 -1.51
N ALA A 330 1.26 -13.66 -2.05
CA ALA A 330 0.56 -12.39 -1.96
C ALA A 330 0.32 -11.96 -0.49
N ARG A 331 -0.13 -12.88 0.37
CA ARG A 331 -0.28 -12.61 1.81
C ARG A 331 1.02 -12.21 2.48
N ARG A 332 2.11 -12.92 2.18
CA ARG A 332 3.40 -12.64 2.78
C ARG A 332 3.96 -11.29 2.33
N ASP A 333 3.72 -10.91 1.08
CA ASP A 333 4.07 -9.59 0.56
C ASP A 333 3.30 -8.46 1.28
N LEU A 334 2.05 -8.71 1.68
CA LEU A 334 1.27 -7.82 2.56
C LEU A 334 1.74 -7.79 4.01
N GLY A 335 2.71 -8.63 4.39
CA GLY A 335 3.19 -8.77 5.76
C GLY A 335 2.23 -9.52 6.67
N VAL A 336 1.18 -10.12 6.11
CA VAL A 336 0.32 -11.05 6.84
C VAL A 336 1.18 -12.29 7.08
N ILE A 337 1.68 -12.49 8.30
CA ILE A 337 2.50 -13.64 8.68
C ILE A 337 1.73 -14.41 9.75
N TYR A 338 1.37 -15.64 9.43
CA TYR A 338 0.72 -16.57 10.36
C TYR A 338 1.54 -17.84 10.49
N ASN A 339 1.41 -18.51 11.64
CA ASN A 339 2.13 -19.76 11.92
C ASN A 339 1.73 -20.90 10.96
N ASN A 340 0.57 -20.81 10.31
CA ASN A 340 0.03 -21.79 9.37
C ASN A 340 0.39 -21.50 7.89
N GLN A 341 1.33 -20.60 7.61
CA GLN A 341 1.73 -20.36 6.23
C GLN A 341 2.58 -21.49 5.68
N ILE A 342 2.38 -21.83 4.40
CA ILE A 342 3.17 -22.86 3.70
C ILE A 342 4.66 -22.55 3.70
N PHE A 343 5.02 -21.27 3.84
CA PHE A 343 6.39 -20.81 3.87
C PHE A 343 6.95 -20.62 5.30
N GLY A 344 6.16 -20.94 6.32
CA GLY A 344 6.57 -20.91 7.72
C GLY A 344 7.25 -22.20 8.18
N SER A 345 6.86 -23.35 7.62
CA SER A 345 7.50 -24.64 7.90
C SER A 345 7.36 -25.63 6.74
N ALA A 346 8.27 -26.60 6.66
CA ALA A 346 8.19 -27.70 5.69
C ALA A 346 6.91 -28.55 5.88
N ASP A 347 6.51 -28.76 7.13
CA ASP A 347 5.32 -29.55 7.45
C ASP A 347 4.04 -28.86 6.95
N MET A 348 3.92 -27.54 7.13
CA MET A 348 2.77 -26.78 6.64
C MET A 348 2.72 -26.76 5.11
N PHE A 349 3.87 -26.72 4.45
CA PHE A 349 3.97 -26.85 3.01
C PHE A 349 3.41 -28.22 2.56
N ASN A 350 3.92 -29.31 3.12
CA ASN A 350 3.50 -30.68 2.78
C ASN A 350 2.03 -30.96 3.10
N GLN A 351 1.47 -30.32 4.13
CA GLN A 351 0.04 -30.44 4.47
C GLN A 351 -0.86 -29.63 3.53
N SER A 352 -0.37 -28.52 2.99
CA SER A 352 -1.17 -27.61 2.17
C SER A 352 -1.10 -27.93 0.67
N ILE A 353 0.00 -28.51 0.21
CA ILE A 353 0.21 -28.92 -1.17
C ILE A 353 -0.22 -30.38 -1.29
N VAL A 354 -1.32 -30.61 -2.00
CA VAL A 354 -1.85 -31.97 -2.19
C VAL A 354 -0.88 -32.72 -3.10
N PRO A 355 -0.40 -33.91 -2.69
CA PRO A 355 0.40 -34.76 -3.57
C PRO A 355 -0.35 -35.01 -4.87
N VAL A 356 0.29 -34.67 -5.97
CA VAL A 356 -0.22 -35.02 -7.29
C VAL A 356 0.20 -36.46 -7.55
N ASP A 357 -0.70 -37.38 -7.27
CA ASP A 357 -0.56 -38.78 -7.70
C ASP A 357 -0.72 -38.79 -9.21
N ILE A 358 0.41 -38.80 -9.92
CA ILE A 358 0.43 -39.08 -11.34
C ILE A 358 0.29 -40.60 -11.46
N PRO A 359 -0.84 -41.12 -11.98
CA PRO A 359 -0.98 -42.57 -12.12
C PRO A 359 0.12 -43.09 -13.04
N ASP A 360 0.82 -44.16 -12.67
CA ASP A 360 1.90 -44.71 -13.51
C ASP A 360 1.42 -45.15 -14.91
N ASN A 361 0.11 -45.36 -15.08
CA ASN A 361 -0.55 -45.68 -16.35
C ASN A 361 -0.98 -44.46 -17.21
N VAL A 362 -0.83 -43.23 -16.69
CA VAL A 362 -1.13 -41.96 -17.40
C VAL A 362 -0.01 -41.57 -18.39
N ILE A 363 1.02 -42.40 -18.53
CA ILE A 363 1.93 -42.36 -19.69
C ILE A 363 1.16 -42.59 -21.02
N GLY A 364 -0.08 -43.11 -20.95
CA GLY A 364 -1.03 -43.16 -22.06
C GLY A 364 -2.07 -42.04 -22.10
N VAL A 365 -1.94 -40.95 -21.34
CA VAL A 365 -2.82 -39.78 -21.51
C VAL A 365 -2.69 -39.33 -22.95
N ASP A 366 -3.83 -39.33 -23.63
CA ASP A 366 -3.99 -38.92 -25.01
C ASP A 366 -3.09 -37.72 -25.30
N ASN A 367 -2.44 -37.73 -26.46
CA ASN A 367 -1.54 -36.68 -26.99
C ASN A 367 -2.15 -35.26 -27.05
N THR A 368 -3.29 -35.03 -26.40
CA THR A 368 -3.89 -33.75 -26.11
C THR A 368 -2.87 -32.78 -25.47
N PRO A 369 -2.86 -31.51 -25.90
CA PRO A 369 -1.96 -30.49 -25.37
C PRO A 369 -2.10 -30.30 -23.85
N PHE A 370 -3.33 -30.39 -23.33
CA PHE A 370 -3.63 -30.11 -21.93
C PHE A 370 -3.11 -31.19 -20.96
N GLY A 371 -3.15 -32.47 -21.36
CA GLY A 371 -2.59 -33.55 -20.55
C GLY A 371 -1.07 -33.42 -20.34
N LYS A 372 -0.35 -33.01 -21.39
CA LYS A 372 1.11 -32.78 -21.32
C LYS A 372 1.48 -31.58 -20.45
N ILE A 373 0.70 -30.49 -20.51
CA ILE A 373 0.89 -29.32 -19.64
C ILE A 373 0.66 -29.70 -18.17
N GLY A 374 -0.42 -30.41 -17.86
CA GLY A 374 -0.73 -30.84 -16.49
C GLY A 374 0.34 -31.76 -15.90
N LEU A 375 0.84 -32.71 -16.68
CA LEU A 375 1.92 -33.62 -16.26
C LEU A 375 3.23 -32.87 -16.00
N SER A 376 3.56 -31.91 -16.85
CA SER A 376 4.76 -31.10 -16.69
C SER A 376 4.68 -30.14 -15.47
N MET A 377 3.48 -29.63 -15.19
CA MET A 377 3.17 -28.92 -13.94
C MET A 377 3.35 -29.78 -12.71
N ALA A 378 2.80 -30.98 -12.72
CA ALA A 378 2.92 -31.89 -11.59
C ALA A 378 4.39 -32.30 -11.32
N THR A 379 5.15 -32.58 -12.37
CA THR A 379 6.55 -33.02 -12.26
C THR A 379 7.52 -31.92 -11.84
N SER A 380 7.35 -30.70 -12.35
CA SER A 380 8.15 -29.54 -11.95
C SER A 380 7.89 -29.13 -10.49
N ILE A 381 6.63 -29.14 -10.06
CA ILE A 381 6.26 -28.94 -8.65
C ILE A 381 6.90 -30.04 -7.79
N ARG A 382 6.78 -31.32 -8.17
CA ARG A 382 7.42 -32.42 -7.42
C ARG A 382 8.95 -32.22 -7.34
N ALA A 383 9.62 -31.93 -8.45
CA ALA A 383 11.07 -31.74 -8.49
C ALA A 383 11.53 -30.57 -7.61
N THR A 384 10.79 -29.46 -7.61
CA THR A 384 11.07 -28.31 -6.75
C THR A 384 10.84 -28.61 -5.27
N THR A 385 9.81 -29.38 -4.93
CA THR A 385 9.54 -29.77 -3.53
C THR A 385 10.58 -30.72 -2.95
N THR A 386 11.23 -31.55 -3.78
CA THR A 386 12.25 -32.50 -3.33
C THR A 386 13.64 -31.88 -3.19
N ASN A 387 13.86 -30.67 -3.71
CA ASN A 387 15.17 -30.02 -3.68
C ASN A 387 15.30 -29.10 -2.45
N GLU A 388 15.88 -29.63 -1.37
CA GLU A 388 16.08 -28.90 -0.11
C GLU A 388 16.88 -27.60 -0.31
N THR A 389 17.85 -27.57 -1.23
CA THR A 389 18.70 -26.39 -1.46
C THR A 389 17.90 -25.19 -1.99
N MET A 390 16.96 -25.43 -2.90
CA MET A 390 16.10 -24.39 -3.44
C MET A 390 15.13 -23.87 -2.37
N MET A 391 14.59 -24.77 -1.56
CA MET A 391 13.73 -24.40 -0.43
C MET A 391 14.48 -23.58 0.62
N ASP A 392 15.78 -23.82 0.83
CA ASP A 392 16.60 -23.04 1.74
C ASP A 392 16.94 -21.65 1.22
N GLU A 393 17.24 -21.49 -0.07
CA GLU A 393 17.39 -20.15 -0.69
C GLU A 393 16.09 -19.36 -0.63
N TRP A 394 14.96 -20.03 -0.90
CA TRP A 394 13.63 -19.50 -0.68
C TRP A 394 13.45 -19.03 0.76
N ARG A 395 13.74 -19.87 1.75
CA ARG A 395 13.61 -19.54 3.17
C ARG A 395 14.48 -18.34 3.56
N LYS A 396 15.73 -18.27 3.10
CA LYS A 396 16.63 -17.12 3.36
C LYS A 396 16.04 -15.81 2.84
N SER A 397 15.46 -15.86 1.66
CA SER A 397 14.88 -14.68 1.03
C SER A 397 13.54 -14.30 1.65
N LEU A 398 12.78 -15.31 2.05
CA LEU A 398 11.59 -15.19 2.86
C LEU A 398 11.89 -14.59 4.23
N THR A 399 13.00 -14.95 4.89
CA THR A 399 13.40 -14.34 6.17
C THR A 399 13.72 -12.85 6.01
N LEU A 400 14.40 -12.46 4.93
CA LEU A 400 14.60 -11.04 4.60
C LEU A 400 13.27 -10.30 4.44
N MET A 401 12.27 -10.97 3.87
CA MET A 401 10.91 -10.45 3.71
C MET A 401 10.10 -10.35 5.02
N THR A 402 10.58 -10.94 6.13
CA THR A 402 9.86 -11.04 7.41
C THR A 402 10.28 -9.95 8.40
N GLU A 403 11.49 -9.40 8.27
CA GLU A 403 12.05 -8.46 9.25
C GLU A 403 11.55 -7.01 9.10
N THR A 404 10.87 -6.67 8.00
CA THR A 404 10.43 -5.29 7.73
C THR A 404 8.91 -5.18 7.73
N ASP A 405 8.37 -4.23 8.50
CA ASP A 405 6.96 -3.86 8.46
C ASP A 405 6.52 -3.55 7.01
N ARG A 406 5.49 -4.25 6.54
CA ARG A 406 4.94 -4.09 5.19
C ARG A 406 3.95 -2.93 5.16
N VAL A 407 4.55 -1.78 4.91
CA VAL A 407 3.92 -0.48 4.84
C VAL A 407 4.04 0.00 3.39
N PRO A 408 3.02 0.67 2.83
CA PRO A 408 3.14 1.19 1.48
C PRO A 408 4.23 2.25 1.46
N VAL A 409 5.08 2.25 0.43
CA VAL A 409 6.11 3.29 0.24
C VAL A 409 5.40 4.52 -0.27
N LEU A 410 4.79 5.23 0.67
CA LEU A 410 4.08 6.46 0.45
C LEU A 410 4.88 7.60 1.09
N GLU A 411 4.91 8.73 0.40
CA GLU A 411 5.58 9.92 0.87
C GLU A 411 4.70 10.65 1.90
N TYR A 412 4.94 10.38 3.19
CA TYR A 412 4.24 11.07 4.27
C TYR A 412 4.84 12.44 4.50
N LEU A 413 4.00 13.46 4.53
CA LEU A 413 4.39 14.79 4.97
C LEU A 413 4.48 14.80 6.50
N ARG A 414 5.65 15.19 7.00
CA ARG A 414 5.86 15.41 8.44
C ARG A 414 6.38 16.82 8.71
N PRO A 415 5.86 17.52 9.73
CA PRO A 415 6.43 18.77 10.16
C PRO A 415 7.75 18.50 10.90
N VAL A 416 8.87 18.93 10.33
CA VAL A 416 10.19 18.86 10.95
C VAL A 416 10.63 20.27 11.33
N PRO A 417 11.04 20.50 12.59
CA PRO A 417 11.58 21.79 12.99
C PRO A 417 12.93 22.00 12.30
N ARG A 418 13.00 22.97 11.39
CA ARG A 418 14.25 23.45 10.80
C ARG A 418 14.64 24.79 11.39
N ARG A 419 15.95 24.98 11.57
CA ARG A 419 16.48 26.26 12.03
C ARG A 419 16.31 27.28 10.92
N LYS A 420 15.70 28.44 11.25
CA LYS A 420 15.59 29.57 10.31
C LYS A 420 16.99 30.05 9.92
N ALA A 421 17.09 30.70 8.75
CA ALA A 421 18.29 31.45 8.39
C ALA A 421 18.68 32.41 9.52
N LEU A 422 19.98 32.51 9.82
CA LEU A 422 20.49 33.17 11.03
C LEU A 422 19.91 34.58 11.24
N GLY A 423 19.80 35.38 10.17
CA GLY A 423 19.19 36.72 10.25
C GLY A 423 17.72 36.71 10.65
N SER A 424 16.91 35.83 10.03
CA SER A 424 15.48 35.67 10.36
C SER A 424 15.29 35.14 11.79
N ALA A 425 16.14 34.20 12.21
CA ALA A 425 16.14 33.68 13.58
C ALA A 425 16.38 34.81 14.60
N ILE A 426 17.43 35.61 14.41
CA ILE A 426 17.79 36.74 15.30
C ILE A 426 16.64 37.75 15.37
N VAL A 427 16.10 38.16 14.21
CA VAL A 427 15.00 39.13 14.16
C VAL A 427 13.78 38.58 14.89
N SER A 428 13.41 37.32 14.68
CA SER A 428 12.25 36.73 15.35
C SER A 428 12.41 36.65 16.87
N VAL A 429 13.60 36.27 17.36
CA VAL A 429 13.91 36.21 18.80
C VAL A 429 13.88 37.61 19.40
N PHE A 430 14.42 38.61 18.69
CA PHE A 430 14.42 39.99 19.15
C PHE A 430 13.00 40.56 19.25
N VAL A 431 12.19 40.37 18.21
CA VAL A 431 10.78 40.81 18.18
C VAL A 431 9.98 40.14 19.30
N ALA A 432 10.11 38.81 19.47
CA ALA A 432 9.43 38.08 20.54
C ALA A 432 9.87 38.52 21.94
N THR A 433 11.17 38.80 22.12
CA THR A 433 11.69 39.30 23.40
C THR A 433 11.16 40.70 23.70
N PHE A 434 11.13 41.58 22.69
CA PHE A 434 10.64 42.95 22.86
C PHE A 434 9.14 43.00 23.16
N THR A 435 8.33 42.13 22.53
CA THR A 435 6.89 42.05 22.82
C THR A 435 6.62 41.55 24.23
N MET A 436 7.35 40.52 24.70
CA MET A 436 7.25 40.04 26.09
C MET A 436 7.70 41.11 27.09
N LEU A 437 8.80 41.80 26.81
CA LEU A 437 9.32 42.87 27.67
C LEU A 437 8.33 44.05 27.74
N SER A 438 7.75 44.43 26.60
CA SER A 438 6.69 45.44 26.53
C SER A 438 5.46 45.00 27.34
N ALA A 439 5.06 43.74 27.26
CA ALA A 439 3.95 43.21 28.05
C ALA A 439 4.24 43.28 29.56
N VAL A 440 5.43 42.83 30.00
CA VAL A 440 5.84 42.95 31.42
C VAL A 440 5.86 44.40 31.88
N TRP A 441 6.36 45.31 31.03
CA TRP A 441 6.38 46.75 31.32
C TRP A 441 4.97 47.33 31.47
N THR A 442 4.03 46.95 30.60
CA THR A 442 2.63 47.37 30.72
C THR A 442 1.97 46.84 31.99
N VAL A 443 2.20 45.56 32.34
CA VAL A 443 1.70 44.97 33.59
C VAL A 443 2.27 45.70 34.80
N PHE A 444 3.57 46.01 34.78
CA PHE A 444 4.23 46.80 35.82
C PHE A 444 3.56 48.17 35.99
N HIS A 445 3.29 48.89 34.89
CA HIS A 445 2.59 50.18 34.95
C HIS A 445 1.17 50.08 35.49
N ILE A 446 0.43 49.04 35.14
CA ILE A 446 -0.93 48.80 35.67
C ILE A 446 -0.88 48.59 37.18
N ILE A 447 0.05 47.75 37.65
CA ILE A 447 0.24 47.47 39.07
C ILE A 447 0.67 48.74 39.82
N ALA A 448 1.66 49.46 39.28
CA ALA A 448 2.12 50.72 39.87
C ALA A 448 0.99 51.76 39.93
N GLY A 449 0.18 51.87 38.88
CA GLY A 449 -0.99 52.75 38.83
C GLY A 449 -2.05 52.39 39.88
N ALA A 450 -2.29 51.10 40.11
CA ALA A 450 -3.20 50.62 41.15
C ALA A 450 -2.73 51.05 42.56
N PHE A 451 -1.43 50.90 42.86
CA PHE A 451 -0.87 51.31 44.15
C PHE A 451 -0.87 52.83 44.39
N VAL A 452 -0.78 53.64 43.32
CA VAL A 452 -0.86 55.10 43.45
C VAL A 452 -2.29 55.56 43.77
N ARG A 453 -3.29 54.88 43.20
CA ARG A 453 -4.70 55.24 43.37
C ARG A 453 -5.21 54.99 44.80
N ASP A 454 -4.69 53.97 45.45
CA ASP A 454 -5.11 53.54 46.80
C ASP A 454 -4.67 54.52 47.92
N LYS A 455 -3.68 55.39 47.65
CA LYS A 455 -3.27 56.45 48.60
C LYS A 455 -4.14 57.70 48.55
N GLY A 456 -5.06 57.80 47.59
CA GLY A 456 -5.93 58.96 47.40
C GLY A 456 -7.30 58.87 48.09
N SER A 457 -7.71 57.71 48.62
CA SER A 457 -9.04 57.50 49.20
C SER A 457 -9.07 57.37 50.73
N PHE A 458 -7.96 57.63 51.43
CA PHE A 458 -7.91 57.67 52.91
C PHE A 458 -8.02 59.09 53.49
N SER A 459 -8.66 60.00 52.75
CA SER A 459 -9.07 61.31 53.28
C SER A 459 -10.51 61.63 52.89
N LEU A 460 -11.45 61.04 53.63
CA LEU A 460 -12.65 61.72 54.12
C LEU A 460 -13.18 60.95 55.33
#